data_AF-A0A3N5KUW0-F1
#
_entry.id   AF-A0A3N5KUW0-F1
#
_cell.length_a   1.000
_cell.length_b   1.000
_cell.length_c   1.000
_cell.angle_alpha   90.00
_cell.angle_beta   90.00
_cell.angle_gamma   90.00
#
_symmetry.space_group_name_H-M   'P 1'
#
loop_
_entity.id
_entity.type
_entity.pdbx_description
1 polymer ?
#
loop_
_entity_poly.entity_id
_entity_poly.type
_entity_poly.pdbx_seq_one_letter_code
_entity_poly.pdbx_strand_id
1 'polypeptide(L)'
;FQEQLMQMAIDVAGFTAAEADQLRQAMGSKRSRQRMERLRERLYEGMTERGITGEIADRIFEKMAAFANFGFPESHSVSFAYLVYASSWIKLHEPAAFCAALLNAQPMGFYSPHTLVQDARRHGVVVHTPDLNASEAAATLEPCEESHHGVAVRLGLGSVRHIGTDLADAIAAGRPYTDMEDFTRRTGATLPVLEALATAGAFGCFEDVAGHALARRSALWAAGAVAQSRPERLSGVVVGVDAPSLPGMSLAEEANADLWATGVSPDGHPTRFVRPHLDELGVVTAAGLVDVDHGSRVLVGGVVTHRQRPATASGTTFLNLEDETGLVNVICSKGCWARYRRVARGAPALLIRGRVEKVEGVINVVAEKLEAMPVGGSLRSRDFR
;
A
#
# COMPACT_ATOMS: atom_id res chain seq x y z
N PHE A 1 -15.14 17.21 21.17
CA PHE A 1 -14.41 18.16 20.32
C PHE A 1 -14.15 19.47 21.05
N GLN A 2 -13.25 20.30 20.54
CA GLN A 2 -12.98 21.63 21.11
C GLN A 2 -14.25 22.50 21.11
N GLU A 3 -15.02 22.46 20.02
CA GLU A 3 -16.27 23.17 19.80
C GLU A 3 -17.34 22.75 20.81
N GLN A 4 -17.43 21.47 21.15
CA GLN A 4 -18.34 20.98 22.20
C GLN A 4 -17.98 21.54 23.58
N LEU A 5 -16.69 21.68 23.89
CA LEU A 5 -16.25 22.25 25.16
C LEU A 5 -16.50 23.76 25.22
N MET A 6 -16.34 24.46 24.09
CA MET A 6 -16.77 25.86 23.94
C MET A 6 -18.28 26.00 24.20
N GLN A 7 -19.10 25.15 23.57
CA GLN A 7 -20.55 25.15 23.75
C GLN A 7 -20.93 24.86 25.21
N MET A 8 -20.28 23.89 25.85
CA MET A 8 -20.47 23.63 27.28
C MET A 8 -20.18 24.87 28.13
N ALA A 9 -19.08 25.59 27.90
CA ALA A 9 -18.76 26.79 28.68
C ALA A 9 -19.80 27.91 28.49
N ILE A 10 -20.35 28.04 27.28
CA ILE A 10 -21.45 28.96 26.99
C ILE A 10 -22.72 28.55 27.76
N ASP A 11 -23.04 27.26 27.80
CA ASP A 11 -24.29 26.74 28.38
C ASP A 11 -24.26 26.56 29.90
N VAL A 12 -23.10 26.28 30.49
CA VAL A 12 -22.98 26.09 31.95
C VAL A 12 -22.51 27.35 32.67
N ALA A 13 -21.74 28.21 32.01
CA ALA A 13 -21.12 29.38 32.65
C ALA A 13 -21.44 30.72 31.94
N GLY A 14 -22.22 30.71 30.87
CA GLY A 14 -22.59 31.94 30.17
C GLY A 14 -21.43 32.69 29.55
N PHE A 15 -20.40 31.96 29.12
CA PHE A 15 -19.33 32.55 28.34
C PHE A 15 -19.88 33.18 27.06
N THR A 16 -19.33 34.33 26.71
CA THR A 16 -19.46 34.90 25.37
C THR A 16 -18.68 34.07 24.36
N ALA A 17 -18.99 34.23 23.06
CA ALA A 17 -18.23 33.57 22.00
C ALA A 17 -16.71 33.88 22.06
N ALA A 18 -16.35 35.09 22.49
CA ALA A 18 -14.95 35.50 22.67
C ALA A 18 -14.28 34.78 23.85
N GLU A 19 -14.95 34.66 25.00
CA GLU A 19 -14.45 33.93 26.17
C GLU A 19 -14.33 32.43 25.86
N ALA A 20 -15.29 31.85 25.13
CA ALA A 20 -15.22 30.47 24.68
C ALA A 20 -14.05 30.23 23.70
N ASP A 21 -13.75 31.19 22.81
CA ASP A 21 -12.56 31.08 21.95
C ASP A 21 -11.26 31.15 22.74
N GLN A 22 -11.18 32.03 23.76
CA GLN A 22 -10.04 32.09 24.67
C GLN A 22 -9.83 30.77 25.42
N LEU A 23 -10.93 30.12 25.84
CA LEU A 23 -10.93 28.77 26.42
C LEU A 23 -10.34 27.75 25.44
N ARG A 24 -10.75 27.75 24.16
CA ARG A 24 -10.16 26.90 23.11
C ARG A 24 -8.65 27.15 22.94
N GLN A 25 -8.24 28.42 22.84
CA GLN A 25 -6.83 28.78 22.66
C GLN A 25 -5.96 28.39 23.86
N ALA A 26 -6.53 28.38 25.06
CA ALA A 26 -5.86 27.90 26.25
C ALA A 26 -5.59 26.38 26.17
N MET A 27 -6.45 25.60 25.52
CA MET A 27 -6.30 24.14 25.36
C MET A 27 -5.21 23.76 24.35
N GLY A 28 -5.07 24.50 23.24
CA GLY A 28 -4.17 24.13 22.13
C GLY A 28 -2.66 24.36 22.36
N SER A 29 -2.23 24.87 23.52
CA SER A 29 -0.83 25.28 23.76
C SER A 29 -0.11 24.39 24.78
N LYS A 30 1.22 24.22 24.62
CA LYS A 30 2.11 23.56 25.61
C LYS A 30 2.12 24.23 27.01
N ARG A 31 1.41 25.35 27.20
CA ARG A 31 1.22 26.08 28.47
C ARG A 31 -0.27 26.17 28.88
N SER A 32 -1.02 25.09 28.69
CA SER A 32 -2.48 25.05 28.88
C SER A 32 -2.95 25.27 30.32
N ARG A 33 -2.22 24.76 31.32
CA ARG A 33 -2.67 24.74 32.72
C ARG A 33 -2.84 26.12 33.35
N GLN A 34 -1.88 27.03 33.16
CA GLN A 34 -1.97 28.40 33.70
C GLN A 34 -3.07 29.25 33.05
N ARG A 35 -3.32 29.07 31.76
CA ARG A 35 -4.41 29.78 31.07
C ARG A 35 -5.78 29.23 31.49
N MET A 36 -5.85 27.94 31.80
CA MET A 36 -7.08 27.32 32.29
C MET A 36 -7.44 27.72 33.71
N GLU A 37 -6.45 27.83 34.60
CA GLU A 37 -6.69 28.37 35.95
C GLU A 37 -7.15 29.83 35.91
N ARG A 38 -6.72 30.65 34.94
CA ARG A 38 -7.21 32.03 34.79
C ARG A 38 -8.67 32.13 34.37
N LEU A 39 -9.17 31.15 33.61
CA LEU A 39 -10.57 31.09 33.21
C LEU A 39 -11.44 30.37 34.25
N ARG A 40 -10.81 29.77 35.28
CA ARG A 40 -11.50 29.04 36.34
C ARG A 40 -12.45 29.95 37.10
N GLU A 41 -11.97 31.06 37.65
CA GLU A 41 -12.80 31.97 38.45
C GLU A 41 -14.05 32.40 37.67
N ARG A 42 -13.86 32.87 36.44
CA ARG A 42 -14.94 33.27 35.54
C ARG A 42 -15.93 32.13 35.25
N LEU A 43 -15.45 30.91 35.06
CA LEU A 43 -16.30 29.73 34.83
C LEU A 43 -17.16 29.42 36.06
N TYR A 44 -16.59 29.46 37.26
CA TYR A 44 -17.32 29.19 38.51
C TYR A 44 -18.35 30.27 38.84
N GLU A 45 -18.01 31.55 38.60
CA GLU A 45 -18.97 32.65 38.74
C GLU A 45 -20.18 32.44 37.83
N GLY A 46 -19.94 32.18 36.55
CA GLY A 46 -21.01 31.93 35.58
C GLY A 46 -21.84 30.68 35.87
N MET A 47 -21.20 29.60 36.36
CA MET A 47 -21.90 28.41 36.83
C MET A 47 -22.80 28.70 38.03
N THR A 48 -22.32 29.53 38.96
CA THR A 48 -23.09 29.94 40.15
C THR A 48 -24.32 30.76 39.77
N GLU A 49 -24.19 31.71 38.84
CA GLU A 49 -25.31 32.48 38.29
C GLU A 49 -26.40 31.59 37.66
N ARG A 50 -26.02 30.40 37.20
CA ARG A 50 -26.91 29.40 36.59
C ARG A 50 -27.32 28.27 37.54
N GLY A 51 -27.04 28.42 38.84
CA GLY A 51 -27.43 27.45 39.87
C GLY A 51 -26.59 26.18 39.92
N ILE A 52 -25.43 26.15 39.25
CA ILE A 52 -24.49 25.03 39.26
C ILE A 52 -23.39 25.34 40.28
N THR A 53 -23.45 24.68 41.44
CA THR A 53 -22.52 24.93 42.55
C THR A 53 -22.03 23.63 43.20
N GLY A 54 -21.04 23.75 44.10
CA GLY A 54 -20.49 22.63 44.85
C GLY A 54 -19.83 21.58 43.96
N GLU A 55 -19.94 20.30 44.37
CA GLU A 55 -19.27 19.18 43.70
C GLU A 55 -19.60 19.04 42.21
N ILE A 56 -20.77 19.52 41.77
CA ILE A 56 -21.17 19.46 40.36
C ILE A 56 -20.30 20.42 39.53
N ALA A 57 -20.09 21.64 40.01
CA ALA A 57 -19.23 22.63 39.36
C ALA A 57 -17.77 22.15 39.30
N ASP A 58 -17.28 21.57 40.40
CA ASP A 58 -15.93 21.00 40.47
C ASP A 58 -15.72 19.90 39.42
N ARG A 59 -16.66 18.95 39.34
CA ARG A 59 -16.60 17.85 38.37
C ARG A 59 -16.67 18.32 36.92
N ILE A 60 -17.44 19.37 36.62
CA ILE A 60 -17.51 19.94 35.27
C ILE A 60 -16.15 20.54 34.90
N PHE A 61 -15.57 21.36 35.79
CA PHE A 61 -14.26 21.96 35.56
C PHE A 61 -13.16 20.91 35.38
N GLU A 62 -13.10 19.90 36.26
CA GLU A 62 -12.12 18.82 36.16
C GLU A 62 -12.20 18.08 34.82
N LYS A 63 -13.42 17.75 34.37
CA LYS A 63 -13.63 17.09 33.07
C LYS A 63 -13.20 17.98 31.91
N MET A 64 -13.54 19.27 31.93
CA MET A 64 -13.12 20.22 30.90
C MET A 64 -11.59 20.38 30.87
N ALA A 65 -10.95 20.51 32.03
CA ALA A 65 -9.51 20.64 32.15
C ALA A 65 -8.75 19.36 31.72
N ALA A 66 -9.30 18.18 32.02
CA ALA A 66 -8.74 16.92 31.55
C ALA A 66 -8.84 16.77 30.02
N PHE A 67 -10.00 17.14 29.45
CA PHE A 67 -10.25 17.09 28.01
C PHE A 67 -9.39 18.09 27.22
N ALA A 68 -8.96 19.20 27.84
CA ALA A 68 -8.07 20.19 27.24
C ALA A 68 -6.81 19.61 26.60
N ASN A 69 -6.25 18.52 27.15
CA ASN A 69 -5.04 17.91 26.63
C ASN A 69 -5.27 17.00 25.41
N PHE A 70 -6.53 16.62 25.14
CA PHE A 70 -6.91 15.69 24.05
C PHE A 70 -7.96 16.29 23.10
N GLY A 71 -8.38 17.54 23.32
CA GLY A 71 -9.41 18.20 22.54
C GLY A 71 -8.98 18.38 21.08
N PHE A 72 -9.76 17.83 20.16
CA PHE A 72 -9.53 17.92 18.72
C PHE A 72 -10.55 18.87 18.04
N PRO A 73 -10.17 19.64 17.01
CA PRO A 73 -11.11 20.48 16.26
C PRO A 73 -12.10 19.65 15.44
N GLU A 74 -13.39 19.86 15.67
CA GLU A 74 -14.49 19.16 14.99
C GLU A 74 -14.51 19.48 13.49
N SER A 75 -14.42 20.76 13.14
CA SER A 75 -14.40 21.22 11.75
C SER A 75 -13.32 20.53 10.90
N HIS A 76 -12.11 20.38 11.46
CA HIS A 76 -11.01 19.65 10.85
C HIS A 76 -11.27 18.13 10.82
N SER A 77 -11.87 17.57 11.88
CA SER A 77 -12.23 16.14 11.90
C SER A 77 -13.25 15.79 10.82
N VAL A 78 -14.29 16.61 10.64
CA VAL A 78 -15.38 16.37 9.69
C VAL A 78 -14.87 16.46 8.25
N SER A 79 -14.01 17.43 7.92
CA SER A 79 -13.46 17.57 6.57
C SER A 79 -12.60 16.36 6.17
N PHE A 80 -11.78 15.83 7.08
CA PHE A 80 -11.03 14.58 6.85
C PHE A 80 -11.92 13.35 6.82
N ALA A 81 -12.93 13.27 7.70
CA ALA A 81 -13.89 12.16 7.70
C ALA A 81 -14.64 12.04 6.37
N TYR A 82 -14.98 13.17 5.74
CA TYR A 82 -15.57 13.17 4.40
C TYR A 82 -14.64 12.54 3.35
N LEU A 83 -13.34 12.84 3.37
CA LEU A 83 -12.37 12.23 2.45
C LEU A 83 -12.24 10.72 2.67
N VAL A 84 -12.24 10.27 3.92
CA VAL A 84 -12.21 8.84 4.27
C VAL A 84 -13.48 8.14 3.79
N TYR A 85 -14.65 8.74 4.03
CA TYR A 85 -15.93 8.21 3.58
C TYR A 85 -16.01 8.11 2.06
N ALA A 86 -15.69 9.20 1.34
CA ALA A 86 -15.69 9.22 -0.11
C ALA A 86 -14.72 8.17 -0.69
N SER A 87 -13.52 8.06 -0.13
CA SER A 87 -12.53 7.06 -0.57
C SER A 87 -13.01 5.63 -0.30
N SER A 88 -13.64 5.38 0.86
CA SER A 88 -14.20 4.08 1.22
C SER A 88 -15.39 3.70 0.33
N TRP A 89 -16.22 4.68 -0.02
CA TRP A 89 -17.33 4.49 -0.96
C TRP A 89 -16.82 4.10 -2.34
N ILE A 90 -15.82 4.81 -2.88
CA ILE A 90 -15.23 4.47 -4.19
C ILE A 90 -14.56 3.09 -4.11
N LYS A 91 -13.85 2.77 -3.02
CA LYS A 91 -13.25 1.44 -2.84
C LYS A 91 -14.30 0.32 -2.84
N LEU A 92 -15.45 0.54 -2.20
CA LEU A 92 -16.51 -0.46 -2.11
C LEU A 92 -17.25 -0.66 -3.44
N HIS A 93 -17.56 0.43 -4.15
CA HIS A 93 -18.42 0.40 -5.34
C HIS A 93 -17.65 0.35 -6.65
N GLU A 94 -16.43 0.91 -6.69
CA GLU A 94 -15.61 1.05 -7.91
C GLU A 94 -14.16 0.63 -7.63
N PRO A 95 -13.89 -0.61 -7.14
CA PRO A 95 -12.56 -1.03 -6.69
C PRO A 95 -11.51 -1.00 -7.81
N ALA A 96 -11.89 -1.30 -9.06
CA ALA A 96 -10.99 -1.24 -10.21
C ALA A 96 -10.53 0.19 -10.50
N ALA A 97 -11.47 1.14 -10.56
CA ALA A 97 -11.17 2.56 -10.76
C ALA A 97 -10.34 3.12 -9.60
N PHE A 98 -10.67 2.74 -8.36
CA PHE A 98 -9.90 3.12 -7.18
C PHE A 98 -8.45 2.65 -7.27
N CYS A 99 -8.22 1.38 -7.63
CA CYS A 99 -6.90 0.81 -7.79
C CYS A 99 -6.10 1.54 -8.89
N ALA A 100 -6.67 1.68 -10.09
CA ALA A 100 -6.02 2.38 -11.20
C ALA A 100 -5.65 3.83 -10.84
N ALA A 101 -6.55 4.56 -10.17
CA ALA A 101 -6.29 5.92 -9.70
C ALA A 101 -5.13 5.97 -8.69
N LEU A 102 -5.07 5.03 -7.74
CA LEU A 102 -3.98 4.96 -6.76
C LEU A 102 -2.64 4.57 -7.38
N LEU A 103 -2.64 3.72 -8.41
CA LEU A 103 -1.44 3.38 -9.18
C LEU A 103 -0.91 4.60 -9.94
N ASN A 104 -1.80 5.35 -10.59
CA ASN A 104 -1.45 6.55 -11.35
C ASN A 104 -1.04 7.73 -10.46
N ALA A 105 -1.42 7.68 -9.18
CA ALA A 105 -1.03 8.64 -8.15
C ALA A 105 0.35 8.34 -7.53
N GLN A 106 1.02 7.23 -7.87
CA GLN A 106 2.31 6.90 -7.29
C GLN A 106 3.39 7.94 -7.65
N PRO A 107 4.37 8.21 -6.76
CA PRO A 107 4.72 7.47 -5.54
C PRO A 107 3.94 7.84 -4.26
N MET A 108 2.77 8.49 -4.36
CA MET A 108 1.98 8.92 -3.21
C MET A 108 1.50 7.75 -2.32
N GLY A 109 1.20 8.08 -1.06
CA GLY A 109 0.60 7.13 -0.12
C GLY A 109 1.60 6.17 0.51
N PHE A 110 1.08 5.23 1.30
CA PHE A 110 1.86 4.37 2.17
C PHE A 110 2.18 3.00 1.55
N TYR A 111 1.18 2.40 0.90
CA TYR A 111 1.23 1.07 0.33
C TYR A 111 2.01 1.03 -0.99
N SER A 112 2.64 -0.11 -1.27
CA SER A 112 3.31 -0.34 -2.54
C SER A 112 2.29 -0.58 -3.66
N PRO A 113 2.65 -0.36 -4.94
CA PRO A 113 1.80 -0.74 -6.07
C PRO A 113 1.33 -2.21 -6.00
N HIS A 114 2.21 -3.11 -5.57
CA HIS A 114 1.87 -4.52 -5.41
C HIS A 114 0.77 -4.72 -4.36
N THR A 115 0.91 -4.12 -3.18
CA THR A 115 -0.08 -4.20 -2.10
C THR A 115 -1.44 -3.63 -2.53
N LEU A 116 -1.44 -2.54 -3.31
CA LEU A 116 -2.67 -1.96 -3.86
C LEU A 116 -3.36 -2.90 -4.86
N VAL A 117 -2.58 -3.56 -5.72
CA VAL A 117 -3.10 -4.56 -6.65
C VAL A 117 -3.61 -5.78 -5.90
N GLN A 118 -2.88 -6.30 -4.91
CA GLN A 118 -3.33 -7.43 -4.10
C GLN A 118 -4.62 -7.10 -3.33
N ASP A 119 -4.78 -5.87 -2.84
CA ASP A 119 -6.03 -5.41 -2.25
C ASP A 119 -7.17 -5.40 -3.27
N ALA A 120 -6.97 -4.86 -4.46
CA ALA A 120 -7.99 -4.88 -5.52
C ALA A 120 -8.39 -6.32 -5.90
N ARG A 121 -7.43 -7.23 -6.00
CA ARG A 121 -7.69 -8.66 -6.27
C ARG A 121 -8.51 -9.33 -5.18
N ARG A 122 -8.26 -9.01 -3.91
CA ARG A 122 -9.09 -9.48 -2.78
C ARG A 122 -10.53 -8.94 -2.85
N HIS A 123 -10.77 -7.85 -3.57
CA HIS A 123 -12.10 -7.32 -3.89
C HIS A 123 -12.65 -7.86 -5.23
N GLY A 124 -12.05 -8.92 -5.79
CA GLY A 124 -12.52 -9.57 -7.02
C GLY A 124 -12.14 -8.85 -8.31
N VAL A 125 -11.25 -7.85 -8.26
CA VAL A 125 -10.77 -7.16 -9.47
C VAL A 125 -9.72 -8.00 -10.18
N VAL A 126 -9.92 -8.25 -11.47
CA VAL A 126 -8.88 -8.80 -12.36
C VAL A 126 -7.90 -7.68 -12.71
N VAL A 127 -6.61 -7.98 -12.62
CA VAL A 127 -5.53 -7.04 -12.96
C VAL A 127 -4.61 -7.69 -13.96
N HIS A 128 -4.53 -7.10 -15.15
CA HIS A 128 -3.67 -7.58 -16.23
C HIS A 128 -2.31 -6.86 -16.23
N THR A 129 -1.26 -7.62 -16.54
CA THR A 129 0.10 -7.08 -16.74
C THR A 129 0.16 -6.17 -17.97
N PRO A 130 1.23 -5.36 -18.11
CA PRO A 130 1.41 -4.54 -19.30
C PRO A 130 1.39 -5.37 -20.57
N ASP A 131 0.77 -4.84 -21.62
CA ASP A 131 0.70 -5.41 -22.96
C ASP A 131 1.01 -4.32 -23.98
N LEU A 132 1.87 -4.60 -24.94
CA LEU A 132 2.36 -3.56 -25.85
C LEU A 132 1.27 -2.96 -26.74
N ASN A 133 0.25 -3.75 -27.10
CA ASN A 133 -0.81 -3.33 -28.00
C ASN A 133 -2.13 -2.97 -27.28
N ALA A 134 -2.28 -3.32 -26.00
CA ALA A 134 -3.46 -2.97 -25.19
C ALA A 134 -3.19 -1.89 -24.13
N SER A 135 -2.00 -1.82 -23.52
CA SER A 135 -1.72 -0.87 -22.44
C SER A 135 -1.50 0.56 -22.94
N GLU A 136 -2.09 1.52 -22.22
CA GLU A 136 -1.71 2.93 -22.28
C GLU A 136 -0.41 3.20 -21.48
N ALA A 137 0.04 4.45 -21.47
CA ALA A 137 1.18 4.86 -20.64
C ALA A 137 0.90 4.68 -19.13
N ALA A 138 -0.28 5.09 -18.68
CA ALA A 138 -0.77 4.94 -17.31
C ALA A 138 -1.70 3.72 -17.18
N ALA A 139 -2.00 3.30 -15.94
CA ALA A 139 -2.95 2.21 -15.71
C ALA A 139 -4.37 2.63 -16.14
N THR A 140 -5.07 1.73 -16.83
CA THR A 140 -6.40 1.94 -17.40
C THR A 140 -7.39 0.88 -16.98
N LEU A 141 -8.65 1.10 -17.31
CA LEU A 141 -9.75 0.17 -17.11
C LEU A 141 -10.16 -0.44 -18.44
N GLU A 142 -10.47 -1.73 -18.44
CA GLU A 142 -10.97 -2.43 -19.63
C GLU A 142 -12.11 -3.40 -19.27
N PRO A 143 -13.06 -3.65 -20.20
CA PRO A 143 -14.12 -4.63 -19.97
C PRO A 143 -13.56 -6.03 -19.72
N CYS A 144 -14.04 -6.70 -18.67
CA CYS A 144 -13.66 -8.05 -18.30
C CYS A 144 -14.78 -8.71 -17.49
N GLU A 145 -15.49 -9.67 -18.09
CA GLU A 145 -16.64 -10.33 -17.45
C GLU A 145 -16.27 -11.09 -16.17
N GLU A 146 -15.03 -11.56 -16.06
CA GLU A 146 -14.51 -12.28 -14.90
C GLU A 146 -14.17 -11.36 -13.72
N SER A 147 -14.10 -10.05 -13.96
CA SER A 147 -13.76 -9.04 -12.95
C SER A 147 -15.01 -8.54 -12.23
N HIS A 148 -14.85 -8.13 -10.97
CA HIS A 148 -15.90 -7.47 -10.22
C HIS A 148 -16.45 -6.24 -10.99
N HIS A 149 -17.77 -6.17 -11.12
CA HIS A 149 -18.49 -5.19 -11.95
C HIS A 149 -18.15 -5.20 -13.45
N GLY A 150 -17.53 -6.27 -13.97
CA GLY A 150 -17.24 -6.41 -15.39
C GLY A 150 -16.07 -5.56 -15.89
N VAL A 151 -15.22 -5.05 -14.99
CA VAL A 151 -14.13 -4.12 -15.31
C VAL A 151 -12.82 -4.55 -14.67
N ALA A 152 -11.79 -4.78 -15.49
CA ALA A 152 -10.43 -5.09 -15.05
C ALA A 152 -9.53 -3.86 -15.06
N VAL A 153 -8.41 -3.94 -14.34
CA VAL A 153 -7.32 -2.96 -14.42
C VAL A 153 -6.24 -3.48 -15.36
N ARG A 154 -5.82 -2.67 -16.33
CA ARG A 154 -4.65 -2.91 -17.16
C ARG A 154 -3.49 -2.07 -16.64
N LEU A 155 -2.37 -2.70 -16.30
CA LEU A 155 -1.17 -1.95 -15.91
C LEU A 155 -0.62 -1.16 -17.10
N GLY A 156 -0.23 0.09 -16.83
CA GLY A 156 0.35 0.97 -17.84
C GLY A 156 1.81 0.64 -18.15
N LEU A 157 2.25 0.99 -19.36
CA LEU A 157 3.63 0.78 -19.81
C LEU A 157 4.65 1.55 -18.97
N GLY A 158 4.26 2.69 -18.39
CA GLY A 158 5.11 3.48 -17.49
C GLY A 158 5.44 2.78 -16.16
N SER A 159 4.78 1.66 -15.85
CA SER A 159 5.14 0.83 -14.69
C SER A 159 6.36 -0.05 -14.94
N VAL A 160 6.71 -0.29 -16.21
CA VAL A 160 7.83 -1.17 -16.60
C VAL A 160 9.16 -0.46 -16.35
N ARG A 161 10.12 -1.19 -15.79
CA ARG A 161 11.47 -0.67 -15.57
C ARG A 161 12.09 -0.11 -16.85
N HIS A 162 12.89 0.92 -16.67
CA HIS A 162 13.59 1.64 -17.76
C HIS A 162 12.67 2.39 -18.73
N ILE A 163 11.34 2.39 -18.51
CA ILE A 163 10.39 3.19 -19.29
C ILE A 163 10.00 4.43 -18.46
N GLY A 164 10.38 5.61 -18.97
CA GLY A 164 9.90 6.89 -18.44
C GLY A 164 8.58 7.31 -19.09
N THR A 165 7.95 8.36 -18.57
CA THR A 165 6.65 8.88 -19.04
C THR A 165 6.65 9.14 -20.56
N ASP A 166 7.63 9.91 -21.06
CA ASP A 166 7.70 10.26 -22.48
C ASP A 166 7.79 9.03 -23.41
N LEU A 167 8.53 8.01 -22.99
CA LEU A 167 8.64 6.77 -23.75
C LEU A 167 7.34 5.96 -23.67
N ALA A 168 6.72 5.87 -22.49
CA ALA A 168 5.44 5.18 -22.35
C ALA A 168 4.35 5.81 -23.24
N ASP A 169 4.27 7.14 -23.28
CA ASP A 169 3.35 7.88 -24.15
C ASP A 169 3.65 7.64 -25.63
N ALA A 170 4.93 7.67 -26.02
CA ALA A 170 5.33 7.41 -27.40
C ALA A 170 5.00 5.98 -27.86
N ILE A 171 5.16 4.98 -26.96
CA ILE A 171 4.79 3.60 -27.24
C ILE A 171 3.27 3.49 -27.39
N ALA A 172 2.51 4.07 -26.46
CA ALA A 172 1.06 4.03 -26.49
C ALA A 172 0.49 4.71 -27.75
N ALA A 173 1.05 5.84 -28.18
CA ALA A 173 0.65 6.54 -29.40
C ALA A 173 1.08 5.81 -30.69
N GLY A 174 2.09 4.94 -30.62
CA GLY A 174 2.63 4.20 -31.75
C GLY A 174 1.91 2.87 -32.03
N ARG A 175 0.89 2.47 -31.28
CA ARG A 175 0.17 1.21 -31.54
C ARG A 175 -0.68 1.26 -32.84
N PRO A 176 -0.99 0.11 -33.46
CA PRO A 176 -0.49 -1.22 -33.13
C PRO A 176 0.92 -1.48 -33.68
N TYR A 177 1.64 -2.37 -33.01
CA TYR A 177 2.90 -2.95 -33.47
C TYR A 177 2.65 -4.37 -34.00
N THR A 178 3.43 -4.79 -34.99
CA THR A 178 3.31 -6.14 -35.58
C THR A 178 4.16 -7.17 -34.87
N ASP A 179 5.37 -6.77 -34.46
CA ASP A 179 6.37 -7.62 -33.81
C ASP A 179 7.41 -6.77 -33.05
N MET A 180 8.40 -7.43 -32.45
CA MET A 180 9.46 -6.77 -31.69
C MET A 180 10.37 -5.89 -32.57
N GLU A 181 10.59 -6.26 -33.84
CA GLU A 181 11.44 -5.51 -34.77
C GLU A 181 10.74 -4.20 -35.18
N ASP A 182 9.46 -4.26 -35.56
CA ASP A 182 8.63 -3.07 -35.84
C ASP A 182 8.64 -2.10 -34.66
N PHE A 183 8.39 -2.63 -33.45
CA PHE A 183 8.46 -1.86 -32.22
C PHE A 183 9.81 -1.15 -32.06
N THR A 184 10.91 -1.88 -32.20
CA THR A 184 12.26 -1.35 -31.96
C THR A 184 12.65 -0.30 -32.99
N ARG A 185 12.31 -0.52 -34.26
CA ARG A 185 12.60 0.45 -35.34
C ARG A 185 11.80 1.73 -35.20
N ARG A 186 10.54 1.65 -34.76
CA ARG A 186 9.65 2.81 -34.61
C ARG A 186 9.94 3.63 -33.36
N THR A 187 10.38 2.99 -32.28
CA THR A 187 10.57 3.66 -30.97
C THR A 187 12.04 3.94 -30.66
N GLY A 188 12.98 3.26 -31.32
CA GLY A 188 14.40 3.30 -30.95
C GLY A 188 14.68 2.68 -29.58
N ALA A 189 13.80 1.78 -29.10
CA ALA A 189 13.93 1.14 -27.80
C ALA A 189 15.31 0.49 -27.61
N THR A 190 15.92 0.76 -26.47
CA THR A 190 17.23 0.20 -26.12
C THR A 190 17.10 -1.23 -25.60
N LEU A 191 18.20 -2.00 -25.61
CA LEU A 191 18.21 -3.36 -25.09
C LEU A 191 17.64 -3.49 -23.66
N PRO A 192 17.98 -2.63 -22.67
CA PRO A 192 17.38 -2.70 -21.35
C PRO A 192 15.85 -2.52 -21.33
N VAL A 193 15.30 -1.72 -22.24
CA VAL A 193 13.84 -1.54 -22.38
C VAL A 193 13.20 -2.80 -22.97
N LEU A 194 13.82 -3.38 -23.99
CA LEU A 194 13.35 -4.62 -24.60
C LEU A 194 13.38 -5.80 -23.60
N GLU A 195 14.46 -5.93 -22.83
CA GLU A 195 14.57 -6.94 -21.76
C GLU A 195 13.50 -6.73 -20.68
N ALA A 196 13.23 -5.48 -20.29
CA ALA A 196 12.20 -5.17 -19.30
C ALA A 196 10.79 -5.49 -19.80
N LEU A 197 10.44 -5.11 -21.03
CA LEU A 197 9.15 -5.44 -21.66
C LEU A 197 8.98 -6.95 -21.82
N ALA A 198 10.01 -7.66 -22.27
CA ALA A 198 9.99 -9.11 -22.40
C ALA A 198 9.83 -9.80 -21.04
N THR A 199 10.54 -9.32 -20.01
CA THR A 199 10.41 -9.85 -18.64
C THR A 199 9.02 -9.58 -18.05
N ALA A 200 8.41 -8.43 -18.36
CA ALA A 200 7.03 -8.10 -17.98
C ALA A 200 5.96 -8.91 -18.73
N GLY A 201 6.33 -9.63 -19.80
CA GLY A 201 5.38 -10.31 -20.69
C GLY A 201 4.63 -9.39 -21.64
N ALA A 202 5.08 -8.15 -21.84
CA ALA A 202 4.39 -7.16 -22.66
C ALA A 202 4.33 -7.51 -24.14
N PHE A 203 5.21 -8.40 -24.62
CA PHE A 203 5.21 -8.89 -26.00
C PHE A 203 4.29 -10.10 -26.24
N GLY A 204 3.52 -10.53 -25.24
CA GLY A 204 2.60 -11.67 -25.37
C GLY A 204 1.49 -11.48 -26.41
N CYS A 205 1.24 -10.24 -26.85
CA CYS A 205 0.34 -9.92 -27.96
C CYS A 205 0.86 -10.35 -29.34
N PHE A 206 2.14 -10.71 -29.46
CA PHE A 206 2.74 -11.19 -30.71
C PHE A 206 2.71 -12.71 -30.78
N GLU A 207 2.84 -13.24 -31.99
CA GLU A 207 2.94 -14.68 -32.23
C GLU A 207 4.39 -15.11 -32.43
N ASP A 208 4.72 -16.31 -32.00
CA ASP A 208 5.96 -17.00 -32.33
C ASP A 208 5.87 -17.67 -33.73
N VAL A 209 6.98 -18.26 -34.17
CA VAL A 209 7.07 -18.94 -35.48
C VAL A 209 6.09 -20.12 -35.64
N ALA A 210 5.53 -20.63 -34.53
CA ALA A 210 4.56 -21.71 -34.52
C ALA A 210 3.11 -21.20 -34.39
N GLY A 211 2.88 -19.89 -34.36
CA GLY A 211 1.56 -19.26 -34.24
C GLY A 211 1.02 -19.22 -32.82
N HIS A 212 1.86 -19.38 -31.78
CA HIS A 212 1.46 -19.24 -30.39
C HIS A 212 1.85 -17.86 -29.84
N ALA A 213 1.16 -17.40 -28.79
CA ALA A 213 1.56 -16.17 -28.09
C ALA A 213 3.04 -16.22 -27.67
N LEU A 214 3.78 -15.13 -27.94
CA LEU A 214 5.22 -15.08 -27.75
C LEU A 214 5.58 -15.17 -26.26
N ALA A 215 6.17 -16.30 -25.89
CA ALA A 215 6.57 -16.55 -24.50
C ALA A 215 7.70 -15.63 -24.03
N ARG A 216 7.70 -15.28 -22.73
CA ARG A 216 8.69 -14.37 -22.11
C ARG A 216 10.15 -14.75 -22.38
N ARG A 217 10.48 -16.04 -22.28
CA ARG A 217 11.86 -16.53 -22.53
C ARG A 217 12.27 -16.36 -23.99
N SER A 218 11.35 -16.60 -24.92
CA SER A 218 11.58 -16.39 -26.36
C SER A 218 11.76 -14.91 -26.69
N ALA A 219 10.91 -14.05 -26.11
CA ALA A 219 11.06 -12.59 -26.25
C ALA A 219 12.38 -12.08 -25.65
N LEU A 220 12.78 -12.58 -24.48
CA LEU A 220 14.06 -12.24 -23.85
C LEU A 220 15.26 -12.67 -24.70
N TRP A 221 15.19 -13.86 -25.30
CA TRP A 221 16.20 -14.33 -26.25
C TRP A 221 16.31 -13.39 -27.46
N ALA A 222 15.17 -13.04 -28.06
CA ALA A 222 15.09 -12.18 -29.23
C ALA A 222 15.56 -10.74 -28.97
N ALA A 223 15.40 -10.21 -27.75
CA ALA A 223 15.70 -8.83 -27.39
C ALA A 223 17.12 -8.39 -27.80
N GLY A 224 18.13 -9.26 -27.61
CA GLY A 224 19.51 -8.98 -27.98
C GLY A 224 19.75 -8.83 -29.49
N ALA A 225 19.07 -9.66 -30.29
CA ALA A 225 19.13 -9.58 -31.75
C ALA A 225 18.35 -8.36 -32.25
N VAL A 226 17.11 -8.20 -31.79
CA VAL A 226 16.20 -7.14 -32.21
C VAL A 226 16.71 -5.74 -31.85
N ALA A 227 17.42 -5.57 -30.73
CA ALA A 227 18.06 -4.31 -30.36
C ALA A 227 19.06 -3.77 -31.41
N GLN A 228 19.53 -4.64 -32.32
CA GLN A 228 20.39 -4.25 -33.44
C GLN A 228 19.60 -3.77 -34.66
N SER A 229 18.28 -4.00 -34.72
CA SER A 229 17.44 -3.50 -35.80
C SER A 229 17.20 -2.01 -35.60
N ARG A 230 17.96 -1.21 -36.34
CA ARG A 230 17.82 0.25 -36.36
C ARG A 230 17.27 0.72 -37.70
N PRO A 231 16.65 1.92 -37.75
CA PRO A 231 16.16 2.51 -38.99
C PRO A 231 17.21 2.56 -40.11
N GLU A 232 18.50 2.72 -39.77
CA GLU A 232 19.60 2.80 -40.73
C GLU A 232 20.04 1.43 -41.30
N ARG A 233 19.50 0.32 -40.79
CA ARG A 233 19.78 -1.05 -41.29
C ARG A 233 18.60 -1.58 -42.10
N LEU A 234 18.89 -2.48 -43.04
CA LEU A 234 17.87 -3.17 -43.83
C LEU A 234 16.97 -4.00 -42.90
N SER A 235 15.65 -3.83 -43.07
CA SER A 235 14.63 -4.58 -42.33
C SER A 235 14.74 -6.08 -42.62
N GLY A 236 14.52 -6.93 -41.61
CA GLY A 236 14.48 -8.39 -41.79
C GLY A 236 15.83 -9.06 -42.05
N VAL A 237 16.94 -8.32 -41.91
CA VAL A 237 18.31 -8.86 -42.02
C VAL A 237 18.88 -9.24 -40.64
N VAL A 238 18.13 -8.97 -39.56
CA VAL A 238 18.52 -9.38 -38.22
C VAL A 238 18.37 -10.90 -38.07
N VAL A 239 19.48 -11.56 -37.73
CA VAL A 239 19.53 -13.00 -37.48
C VAL A 239 19.49 -13.30 -35.99
N GLY A 240 18.98 -14.48 -35.62
CA GLY A 240 18.91 -14.91 -34.23
C GLY A 240 17.71 -14.37 -33.44
N VAL A 241 16.71 -13.84 -34.13
CA VAL A 241 15.42 -13.42 -33.54
C VAL A 241 14.61 -14.64 -33.12
N ASP A 242 14.67 -15.71 -33.92
CA ASP A 242 13.98 -16.97 -33.62
C ASP A 242 14.67 -17.69 -32.46
N ALA A 243 13.95 -17.79 -31.35
CA ALA A 243 14.40 -18.55 -30.20
C ALA A 243 14.32 -20.05 -30.50
N PRO A 244 15.31 -20.85 -30.05
CA PRO A 244 15.14 -22.31 -30.02
C PRO A 244 13.96 -22.68 -29.10
N SER A 245 13.51 -23.93 -29.14
CA SER A 245 12.48 -24.42 -28.21
C SER A 245 12.98 -24.33 -26.76
N LEU A 246 12.54 -23.28 -26.06
CA LEU A 246 12.85 -23.04 -24.65
C LEU A 246 11.69 -23.55 -23.78
N PRO A 247 11.98 -24.11 -22.59
CA PRO A 247 10.93 -24.50 -21.65
C PRO A 247 10.12 -23.26 -21.22
N GLY A 248 8.83 -23.43 -20.92
CA GLY A 248 8.01 -22.38 -20.32
C GLY A 248 8.51 -21.96 -18.93
N MET A 249 8.05 -20.80 -18.46
CA MET A 249 8.26 -20.37 -17.07
C MET A 249 7.23 -21.04 -16.15
N SER A 250 7.65 -21.40 -14.95
CA SER A 250 6.72 -21.74 -13.87
C SER A 250 6.04 -20.47 -13.33
N LEU A 251 4.89 -20.62 -12.66
CA LEU A 251 4.17 -19.49 -12.05
C LEU A 251 5.04 -18.68 -11.07
N ALA A 252 5.96 -19.33 -10.36
CA ALA A 252 6.91 -18.66 -9.47
C ALA A 252 7.95 -17.84 -10.23
N GLU A 253 8.40 -18.31 -11.39
CA GLU A 253 9.33 -17.58 -12.25
C GLU A 253 8.64 -16.37 -12.90
N GLU A 254 7.39 -16.52 -13.37
CA GLU A 254 6.60 -15.42 -13.91
C GLU A 254 6.33 -14.33 -12.86
N ALA A 255 5.98 -14.74 -11.64
CA ALA A 255 5.80 -13.81 -10.54
C ALA A 255 7.08 -13.02 -10.19
N ASN A 256 8.22 -13.71 -10.17
CA ASN A 256 9.50 -13.06 -9.95
C ASN A 256 9.85 -12.11 -11.10
N ALA A 257 9.54 -12.50 -12.34
CA ALA A 257 9.72 -11.68 -13.52
C ALA A 257 8.84 -10.42 -13.47
N ASP A 258 7.57 -10.53 -13.07
CA ASP A 258 6.65 -9.41 -12.86
C ASP A 258 7.15 -8.45 -11.78
N LEU A 259 7.49 -8.97 -10.60
CA LEU A 259 7.99 -8.16 -9.48
C LEU A 259 9.31 -7.48 -9.83
N TRP A 260 10.15 -8.13 -10.64
CA TRP A 260 11.32 -7.47 -11.20
C TRP A 260 10.89 -6.40 -12.19
N ALA A 261 10.12 -6.71 -13.23
CA ALA A 261 9.88 -5.79 -14.33
C ALA A 261 8.96 -4.61 -14.01
N THR A 262 7.93 -4.78 -13.19
CA THR A 262 6.91 -3.77 -12.89
C THR A 262 6.79 -3.46 -11.40
N GLY A 263 7.36 -4.31 -10.54
CA GLY A 263 7.13 -4.25 -9.09
C GLY A 263 5.75 -4.74 -8.66
N VAL A 264 4.97 -5.32 -9.58
CA VAL A 264 3.62 -5.83 -9.34
C VAL A 264 3.46 -7.18 -10.03
N SER A 265 3.22 -8.25 -9.26
CA SER A 265 2.69 -9.50 -9.79
C SER A 265 1.24 -9.66 -9.34
N PRO A 266 0.26 -9.63 -10.25
CA PRO A 266 -1.14 -9.90 -9.89
C PRO A 266 -1.28 -11.27 -9.22
N ASP A 267 -0.78 -12.34 -9.86
CA ASP A 267 -0.95 -13.74 -9.44
C ASP A 267 0.07 -14.32 -8.47
N GLY A 268 1.12 -13.56 -8.19
CA GLY A 268 2.35 -14.10 -7.63
C GLY A 268 2.80 -13.50 -6.32
N HIS A 269 1.92 -13.46 -5.30
CA HIS A 269 2.37 -13.10 -3.96
C HIS A 269 3.42 -14.12 -3.47
N PRO A 270 4.64 -13.72 -3.03
CA PRO A 270 5.74 -14.66 -2.75
C PRO A 270 5.41 -15.78 -1.76
N THR A 271 4.56 -15.49 -0.77
CA THR A 271 4.13 -16.49 0.23
C THR A 271 3.26 -17.60 -0.36
N ARG A 272 2.59 -17.37 -1.49
CA ARG A 272 1.80 -18.41 -2.18
C ARG A 272 2.66 -19.59 -2.61
N PHE A 273 3.87 -19.31 -3.11
CA PHE A 273 4.78 -20.34 -3.63
C PHE A 273 5.45 -21.16 -2.53
N VAL A 274 5.56 -20.61 -1.32
CA VAL A 274 6.11 -21.31 -0.15
C VAL A 274 5.02 -21.75 0.84
N ARG A 275 3.75 -21.57 0.50
CA ARG A 275 2.60 -21.83 1.40
C ARG A 275 2.61 -23.24 2.00
N PRO A 276 2.83 -24.33 1.24
CA PRO A 276 2.89 -25.67 1.82
C PRO A 276 3.91 -25.79 2.96
N HIS A 277 5.08 -25.17 2.80
CA HIS A 277 6.11 -25.16 3.83
C HIS A 277 5.74 -24.25 5.03
N LEU A 278 5.07 -23.12 4.78
CA LEU A 278 4.56 -22.27 5.85
C LEU A 278 3.50 -22.99 6.69
N ASP A 279 2.64 -23.77 6.05
CA ASP A 279 1.60 -24.57 6.72
C ASP A 279 2.23 -25.69 7.58
N GLU A 280 3.28 -26.36 7.08
CA GLU A 280 4.07 -27.33 7.87
C GLU A 280 4.68 -26.71 9.13
N LEU A 281 5.10 -25.44 9.05
CA LEU A 281 5.63 -24.68 10.19
C LEU A 281 4.53 -24.17 11.14
N GLY A 282 3.26 -24.33 10.79
CA GLY A 282 2.12 -23.82 11.55
C GLY A 282 1.96 -22.30 11.48
N VAL A 283 2.37 -21.69 10.36
CA VAL A 283 2.22 -20.25 10.11
C VAL A 283 0.74 -19.95 9.86
N VAL A 284 0.17 -19.07 10.68
CA VAL A 284 -1.19 -18.57 10.52
C VAL A 284 -1.20 -17.49 9.44
N THR A 285 -2.13 -17.59 8.50
CA THR A 285 -2.34 -16.58 7.46
C THR A 285 -2.92 -15.29 8.03
N ALA A 286 -2.77 -14.18 7.30
CA ALA A 286 -3.35 -12.90 7.72
C ALA A 286 -4.87 -13.01 7.93
N ALA A 287 -5.59 -13.68 7.02
CA ALA A 287 -7.02 -13.92 7.14
C ALA A 287 -7.36 -14.86 8.32
N GLY A 288 -6.53 -15.88 8.58
CA GLY A 288 -6.75 -16.84 9.67
C GLY A 288 -6.58 -16.26 11.07
N LEU A 289 -5.92 -15.09 11.22
CA LEU A 289 -5.80 -14.42 12.52
C LEU A 289 -7.14 -14.01 13.12
N VAL A 290 -8.18 -13.85 12.30
CA VAL A 290 -9.55 -13.55 12.76
C VAL A 290 -10.08 -14.65 13.66
N ASP A 291 -9.71 -15.91 13.44
CA ASP A 291 -10.20 -17.06 14.20
C ASP A 291 -9.34 -17.40 15.43
N VAL A 292 -8.20 -16.72 15.62
CA VAL A 292 -7.30 -16.99 16.75
C VAL A 292 -7.69 -16.22 18.01
N ASP A 293 -7.82 -16.89 19.14
CA ASP A 293 -8.16 -16.24 20.41
C ASP A 293 -7.17 -15.16 20.86
N HIS A 294 -7.69 -14.13 21.55
CA HIS A 294 -6.87 -13.10 22.17
C HIS A 294 -5.86 -13.69 23.17
N GLY A 295 -4.61 -13.23 23.13
CA GLY A 295 -3.55 -13.69 24.02
C GLY A 295 -2.86 -14.99 23.58
N SER A 296 -3.38 -15.65 22.54
CA SER A 296 -2.77 -16.86 21.97
C SER A 296 -1.44 -16.55 21.30
N ARG A 297 -0.53 -17.53 21.33
CA ARG A 297 0.75 -17.46 20.63
C ARG A 297 0.59 -18.01 19.23
N VAL A 298 1.09 -17.25 18.25
CA VAL A 298 1.03 -17.61 16.83
C VAL A 298 2.40 -17.43 16.18
N LEU A 299 2.56 -18.11 15.05
CA LEU A 299 3.60 -17.82 14.08
C LEU A 299 2.92 -17.17 12.87
N VAL A 300 3.38 -16.00 12.45
CA VAL A 300 2.90 -15.33 11.23
C VAL A 300 4.08 -15.10 10.29
N GLY A 301 3.82 -15.10 8.98
CA GLY A 301 4.86 -15.04 7.96
C GLY A 301 4.41 -14.20 6.78
N GLY A 302 5.28 -13.31 6.30
CA GLY A 302 4.94 -12.44 5.17
C GLY A 302 6.06 -11.55 4.70
N VAL A 303 5.84 -10.91 3.56
CA VAL A 303 6.72 -9.87 3.01
C VAL A 303 6.55 -8.60 3.84
N VAL A 304 7.63 -7.93 4.20
CA VAL A 304 7.54 -6.69 4.96
C VAL A 304 7.18 -5.54 4.03
N THR A 305 5.98 -4.97 4.19
CA THR A 305 5.53 -3.85 3.37
C THR A 305 6.17 -2.54 3.83
N HIS A 306 6.24 -2.32 5.15
CA HIS A 306 6.79 -1.10 5.73
C HIS A 306 7.22 -1.26 7.19
N ARG A 307 8.02 -0.30 7.65
CA ARG A 307 8.48 -0.20 9.04
C ARG A 307 8.31 1.23 9.54
N GLN A 308 7.67 1.41 10.69
CA GLN A 308 7.44 2.73 11.28
C GLN A 308 7.90 2.80 12.74
N ARG A 309 8.53 3.90 13.13
CA ARG A 309 8.86 4.20 14.53
C ARG A 309 8.43 5.64 14.85
N PRO A 310 7.16 5.87 15.21
CA PRO A 310 6.69 7.19 15.60
C PRO A 310 7.45 7.70 16.83
N ALA A 311 7.80 8.98 16.86
CA ALA A 311 8.51 9.60 17.98
C ALA A 311 7.73 9.52 19.31
N THR A 312 6.40 9.45 19.22
CA THR A 312 5.47 9.36 20.35
C THR A 312 5.36 7.95 20.95
N ALA A 313 5.87 6.91 20.28
CA ALA A 313 5.66 5.52 20.66
C ALA A 313 6.72 4.95 21.62
N SER A 314 7.48 5.81 22.32
CA SER A 314 8.52 5.43 23.30
C SER A 314 9.54 4.39 22.79
N GLY A 315 9.83 4.42 21.47
CA GLY A 315 10.78 3.51 20.83
C GLY A 315 10.19 2.18 20.34
N THR A 316 8.88 1.97 20.43
CA THR A 316 8.16 0.85 19.80
C THR A 316 8.18 1.02 18.28
N THR A 317 8.38 -0.09 17.56
CA THR A 317 8.37 -0.14 16.10
C THR A 317 7.16 -0.92 15.61
N PHE A 318 6.41 -0.36 14.67
CA PHE A 318 5.33 -1.02 13.96
C PHE A 318 5.89 -1.60 12.67
N LEU A 319 5.60 -2.87 12.45
CA LEU A 319 5.90 -3.62 11.25
C LEU A 319 4.57 -4.04 10.64
N ASN A 320 4.51 -4.11 9.32
CA ASN A 320 3.38 -4.73 8.65
C ASN A 320 3.88 -5.76 7.66
N LEU A 321 3.30 -6.96 7.75
CA LEU A 321 3.59 -8.07 6.86
C LEU A 321 2.42 -8.25 5.92
N GLU A 322 2.70 -8.63 4.68
CA GLU A 322 1.69 -9.06 3.72
C GLU A 322 1.91 -10.52 3.37
N ASP A 323 0.83 -11.29 3.39
CA ASP A 323 0.74 -12.58 2.72
C ASP A 323 -0.34 -12.54 1.63
N GLU A 324 -0.55 -13.64 0.91
CA GLU A 324 -1.53 -13.71 -0.18
C GLU A 324 -2.98 -13.52 0.30
N THR A 325 -3.23 -13.58 1.61
CA THR A 325 -4.55 -13.45 2.21
C THR A 325 -4.80 -12.06 2.79
N GLY A 326 -3.76 -11.28 3.09
CA GLY A 326 -3.92 -9.91 3.59
C GLY A 326 -2.72 -9.36 4.36
N LEU A 327 -3.00 -8.33 5.15
CA LEU A 327 -2.02 -7.60 5.95
C LEU A 327 -2.05 -8.02 7.42
N VAL A 328 -0.88 -8.08 8.05
CA VAL A 328 -0.70 -8.38 9.47
C VAL A 328 0.02 -7.21 10.14
N ASN A 329 -0.68 -6.56 11.07
CA ASN A 329 -0.10 -5.53 11.91
C ASN A 329 0.73 -6.15 13.03
N VAL A 330 1.99 -5.74 13.13
CA VAL A 330 2.95 -6.30 14.10
C VAL A 330 3.53 -5.19 14.95
N ILE A 331 3.46 -5.38 16.27
CA ILE A 331 4.01 -4.45 17.26
C ILE A 331 5.31 -5.03 17.79
N CYS A 332 6.42 -4.34 17.56
CA CYS A 332 7.75 -4.75 17.98
C CYS A 332 8.27 -3.81 19.07
N SER A 333 8.39 -4.33 20.30
CA SER A 333 8.94 -3.58 21.43
C SER A 333 10.41 -3.22 21.21
N LYS A 334 10.89 -2.18 21.92
CA LYS A 334 12.30 -1.76 21.88
C LYS A 334 13.27 -2.91 22.17
N GLY A 335 12.93 -3.77 23.14
CA GLY A 335 13.74 -4.94 23.51
C GLY A 335 13.78 -6.01 22.42
N CYS A 336 12.62 -6.35 21.84
CA CYS A 336 12.54 -7.31 20.74
C CYS A 336 13.31 -6.80 19.51
N TRP A 337 13.12 -5.54 19.15
CA TRP A 337 13.84 -4.91 18.04
C TRP A 337 15.35 -4.93 18.25
N ALA A 338 15.84 -4.57 19.45
CA ALA A 338 17.26 -4.56 19.75
C ALA A 338 17.88 -5.97 19.62
N ARG A 339 17.17 -7.00 20.11
CA ARG A 339 17.62 -8.39 20.06
C ARG A 339 17.74 -8.93 18.64
N TYR A 340 16.77 -8.64 17.76
CA TYR A 340 16.73 -9.17 16.39
C TYR A 340 17.04 -8.12 15.32
N ARG A 341 17.77 -7.05 15.67
CA ARG A 341 17.97 -5.85 14.84
C ARG A 341 18.42 -6.14 13.41
N ARG A 342 19.31 -7.12 13.20
CA ARG A 342 19.85 -7.47 11.87
C ARG A 342 18.74 -7.96 10.93
N VAL A 343 17.96 -8.92 11.40
CA VAL A 343 16.85 -9.52 10.65
C VAL A 343 15.71 -8.50 10.51
N ALA A 344 15.33 -7.86 11.62
CA ALA A 344 14.25 -6.89 11.66
C ALA A 344 14.43 -5.73 10.67
N ARG A 345 15.67 -5.29 10.43
CA ARG A 345 15.99 -4.20 9.49
C ARG A 345 16.23 -4.67 8.06
N GLY A 346 16.92 -5.79 7.87
CA GLY A 346 17.46 -6.16 6.55
C GLY A 346 16.63 -7.17 5.76
N ALA A 347 15.77 -7.95 6.42
CA ALA A 347 15.04 -9.02 5.74
C ALA A 347 13.84 -8.44 4.97
N PRO A 348 13.68 -8.75 3.67
CA PRO A 348 12.51 -8.33 2.90
C PRO A 348 11.23 -9.07 3.35
N ALA A 349 11.38 -10.18 4.05
CA ALA A 349 10.29 -10.99 4.55
C ALA A 349 10.66 -11.64 5.89
N LEU A 350 9.67 -11.82 6.75
CA LEU A 350 9.86 -12.23 8.14
C LEU A 350 8.92 -13.36 8.52
N LEU A 351 9.44 -14.28 9.35
CA LEU A 351 8.66 -15.14 10.22
C LEU A 351 8.68 -14.54 11.62
N ILE A 352 7.50 -14.35 12.21
CA ILE A 352 7.33 -13.68 13.50
C ILE A 352 6.53 -14.57 14.42
N ARG A 353 7.17 -15.01 15.50
CA ARG A 353 6.46 -15.61 16.64
C ARG A 353 6.02 -14.48 17.57
N GLY A 354 4.74 -14.45 17.90
CA GLY A 354 4.19 -13.39 18.72
C GLY A 354 2.90 -13.79 19.41
N ARG A 355 2.33 -12.84 20.15
CA ARG A 355 1.04 -12.98 20.83
C ARG A 355 -0.01 -12.13 20.12
N VAL A 356 -1.17 -12.71 19.87
CA VAL A 356 -2.31 -12.01 19.26
C VAL A 356 -2.94 -11.05 20.27
N GLU A 357 -3.13 -9.81 19.85
CA GLU A 357 -3.83 -8.76 20.59
C GLU A 357 -5.05 -8.33 19.76
N LYS A 358 -6.24 -8.39 20.35
CA LYS A 358 -7.51 -8.06 19.70
C LYS A 358 -8.18 -6.97 20.53
N VAL A 359 -8.31 -5.78 19.97
CA VAL A 359 -8.89 -4.63 20.65
C VAL A 359 -9.81 -3.92 19.66
N GLU A 360 -11.09 -3.78 20.02
CA GLU A 360 -12.10 -3.06 19.20
C GLU A 360 -12.15 -3.51 17.72
N GLY A 361 -11.99 -4.82 17.48
CA GLY A 361 -12.00 -5.40 16.13
C GLY A 361 -10.67 -5.30 15.37
N VAL A 362 -9.66 -4.62 15.91
CA VAL A 362 -8.32 -4.56 15.34
C VAL A 362 -7.48 -5.71 15.88
N ILE A 363 -6.81 -6.42 14.97
CA ILE A 363 -5.91 -7.53 15.29
C ILE A 363 -4.47 -7.07 15.10
N ASN A 364 -3.66 -7.23 16.15
CA ASN A 364 -2.23 -6.99 16.15
C ASN A 364 -1.49 -8.24 16.63
N VAL A 365 -0.23 -8.41 16.20
CA VAL A 365 0.67 -9.43 16.73
C VAL A 365 1.83 -8.74 17.45
N VAL A 366 1.92 -8.94 18.77
CA VAL A 366 3.04 -8.44 19.56
C VAL A 366 4.22 -9.39 19.38
N ALA A 367 5.29 -8.92 18.73
CA ALA A 367 6.42 -9.74 18.33
C ALA A 367 7.30 -10.16 19.53
N GLU A 368 7.52 -11.47 19.68
CA GLU A 368 8.44 -12.06 20.67
C GLU A 368 9.76 -12.54 20.02
N LYS A 369 9.70 -13.04 18.78
CA LYS A 369 10.86 -13.53 18.01
C LYS A 369 10.70 -13.19 16.52
N LEU A 370 11.79 -12.77 15.89
CA LEU A 370 11.87 -12.42 14.48
C LEU A 370 12.92 -13.29 13.78
N GLU A 371 12.54 -13.91 12.67
CA GLU A 371 13.39 -14.73 11.81
C GLU A 371 13.24 -14.29 10.35
N ALA A 372 14.29 -14.49 9.56
CA ALA A 372 14.21 -14.21 8.12
C ALA A 372 13.43 -15.32 7.44
N MET A 373 12.44 -14.96 6.64
CA MET A 373 11.72 -15.94 5.82
C MET A 373 12.46 -16.12 4.49
N PRO A 374 12.78 -17.36 4.07
CA PRO A 374 13.33 -17.61 2.75
C PRO A 374 12.22 -17.47 1.71
N VAL A 375 12.14 -16.31 1.06
CA VAL A 375 11.30 -16.09 -0.13
C VAL A 375 12.19 -15.69 -1.30
N GLY A 376 11.92 -16.27 -2.47
CA GLY A 376 12.50 -15.82 -3.73
C GLY A 376 11.94 -14.44 -4.12
N GLY A 377 12.79 -13.58 -4.67
CA GLY A 377 12.41 -12.24 -5.13
C GLY A 377 12.81 -11.11 -4.19
N SER A 378 13.33 -10.01 -4.75
CA SER A 378 13.73 -8.82 -4.00
C SER A 378 12.60 -7.78 -4.02
N LEU A 379 11.69 -7.85 -3.05
CA LEU A 379 10.79 -6.74 -2.75
C LEU A 379 11.49 -5.77 -1.80
N ARG A 380 11.63 -4.50 -2.20
CA ARG A 380 12.16 -3.44 -1.33
C ARG A 380 11.04 -2.93 -0.44
N SER A 381 11.21 -3.06 0.86
CA SER A 381 10.31 -2.48 1.85
C SER A 381 10.48 -0.96 1.96
N ARG A 382 9.39 -0.25 2.28
CA ARG A 382 9.47 1.18 2.62
C ARG A 382 9.88 1.34 4.09
N ASP A 383 11.13 1.74 4.29
CA ASP A 383 11.70 1.94 5.61
C ASP A 383 11.66 3.43 6.03
N PHE A 384 11.53 3.67 7.34
CA PHE A 384 11.73 5.00 7.92
C PHE A 384 13.16 5.50 7.66
N ARG A 385 13.32 6.79 7.36
CA ARG A 385 14.62 7.46 7.29
C ARG A 385 15.07 7.92 8.67
#